data_AF-A0A847CFG1-F1
#
_entry.id   AF-A0A847CFG1-F1
#
_cell.length_a   1.000
_cell.length_b   1.000
_cell.length_c   1.000
_cell.angle_alpha   90.00
_cell.angle_beta   90.00
_cell.angle_gamma   90.00
#
_symmetry.space_group_name_H-M   'P 1'
#
loop_
_entity.id
_entity.type
_entity.pdbx_description
1 polymer ?
#
loop_
_entity_poly.entity_id
_entity_poly.type
_entity_poly.pdbx_seq_one_letter_code
_entity_poly.pdbx_strand_id
1 'polypeptide(L)'
;LFARSYPLLIVAFIIRGFKEFGEPARKAQIMEFAPEGKKSLYFGAFYLYRDVLVTLAVVIGGALWMINPIVNLVAASLFGLSSTIFYAIKGK
;
A
#
# COMPACT_ATOMS: atom_id res chain seq x y z
N LEU A 1 14.67 3.56 13.78
CA LEU A 1 16.05 4.10 13.69
C LEU A 1 16.19 5.50 14.29
N PHE A 2 15.41 6.48 13.83
CA PHE A 2 15.69 7.90 14.11
C PHE A 2 14.62 8.62 14.95
N ALA A 3 13.33 8.32 14.76
CA ALA A 3 12.23 8.95 15.50
C ALA A 3 11.94 8.21 16.83
N ARG A 4 12.56 8.64 17.93
CA ARG A 4 12.39 8.05 19.27
C ARG A 4 11.52 8.90 20.22
N SER A 5 10.81 9.89 19.71
CA SER A 5 10.02 10.82 20.51
C SER A 5 8.52 10.73 20.21
N TYR A 6 7.69 10.96 21.22
CA TYR A 6 6.23 10.94 21.10
C TYR A 6 5.69 11.97 20.07
N PRO A 7 6.19 13.21 19.98
CA PRO A 7 5.73 14.16 18.96
C PRO A 7 5.95 13.66 17.52
N LEU A 8 7.06 12.96 17.26
CA LEU A 8 7.31 12.38 15.94
C LEU A 8 6.36 11.23 15.59
N LEU A 9 5.84 10.52 16.60
CA LEU A 9 4.79 9.53 16.39
C LEU A 9 3.50 10.20 15.90
N ILE A 10 3.11 11.33 16.48
CA ILE A 10 1.95 12.12 16.02
C ILE A 10 2.12 12.49 14.55
N VAL A 11 3.29 13.03 14.17
CA VAL A 11 3.60 13.37 12.77
C VAL A 11 3.50 12.15 11.86
N ALA A 12 4.01 10.98 12.28
CA ALA A 12 3.89 9.75 11.51
C ALA A 12 2.44 9.32 11.27
N PHE A 13 1.54 9.50 12.25
CA PHE A 13 0.11 9.22 12.10
C PHE A 13 -0.58 10.20 11.16
N ILE A 14 -0.23 11.50 11.20
CA ILE A 14 -0.74 12.50 10.25
C ILE A 14 -0.36 12.09 8.81
N ILE A 15 0.92 11.78 8.58
CA ILE A 15 1.41 11.31 7.27
C ILE A 15 0.68 10.03 6.85
N ARG A 16 0.47 9.09 7.77
CA ARG A 16 -0.29 7.86 7.49
C ARG A 16 -1.73 8.15 7.09
N GLY A 17 -2.37 9.17 7.68
CA GLY A 17 -3.73 9.60 7.34
C GLY A 17 -3.86 10.07 5.88
N PHE A 18 -2.80 10.63 5.29
CA PHE A 18 -2.83 11.08 3.89
C PHE A 18 -3.00 9.95 2.87
N LYS A 19 -2.89 8.68 3.27
CA LYS A 19 -3.19 7.53 2.39
C LYS A 19 -4.63 7.53 1.87
N GLU A 20 -5.56 8.16 2.58
CA GLU A 20 -6.98 8.16 2.23
C GLU A 20 -7.28 9.07 1.03
N PHE A 21 -6.47 10.10 0.79
CA PHE A 21 -6.64 10.99 -0.37
C PHE A 21 -6.59 10.25 -1.71
N GLY A 22 -5.82 9.15 -1.79
CA GLY A 22 -5.70 8.35 -3.00
C GLY A 22 -6.85 7.36 -3.23
N GLU A 23 -7.79 7.21 -2.29
CA GLU A 23 -8.87 6.23 -2.41
C GLU A 23 -9.84 6.53 -3.57
N PRO A 24 -10.37 7.77 -3.72
CA PRO A 24 -11.29 8.10 -4.82
C PRO A 24 -10.61 7.98 -6.18
N ALA A 25 -9.39 8.48 -6.31
CA ALA A 25 -8.61 8.42 -7.55
C ALA A 25 -8.36 6.97 -7.99
N ARG A 26 -7.98 6.09 -7.07
CA ARG A 26 -7.76 4.66 -7.36
C ARG A 26 -9.04 3.98 -7.84
N LYS A 27 -10.17 4.23 -7.17
CA LYS A 27 -11.46 3.66 -7.58
C LYS A 27 -11.87 4.16 -8.96
N ALA A 28 -11.65 5.44 -9.27
CA ALA A 28 -11.92 6.00 -10.59
C ALA A 28 -11.06 5.31 -11.68
N GLN A 29 -9.75 5.16 -11.45
CA GLN A 29 -8.85 4.49 -12.40
C GLN A 29 -9.26 3.03 -12.66
N ILE A 30 -9.66 2.28 -11.64
CA ILE A 30 -10.15 0.90 -11.83
C ILE A 30 -11.36 0.88 -12.76
N MET A 31 -12.28 1.83 -12.60
CA MET A 31 -13.51 1.92 -13.38
C MET A 31 -13.28 2.44 -14.80
N GLU A 32 -12.24 3.24 -15.00
CA GLU A 32 -11.80 3.74 -16.30
C GLU A 32 -11.13 2.64 -17.14
N PHE A 33 -10.31 1.80 -16.52
CA PHE A 33 -9.68 0.66 -17.21
C PHE A 33 -10.61 -0.54 -17.44
N ALA A 34 -11.77 -0.58 -16.77
CA ALA A 34 -12.71 -1.68 -16.90
C ALA A 34 -13.58 -1.55 -18.17
N PRO A 35 -13.71 -2.62 -18.98
CA PRO A 35 -14.62 -2.63 -20.14
C PRO A 35 -16.08 -2.35 -19.76
N GLU A 36 -16.80 -1.70 -20.68
CA GLU A 36 -18.24 -1.46 -20.51
C GLU A 36 -19.01 -2.78 -20.32
N GLY A 37 -20.01 -2.75 -19.43
CA GLY A 37 -20.77 -3.94 -19.04
C GLY A 37 -20.04 -4.92 -18.11
N LYS A 38 -18.74 -4.74 -17.82
CA LYS A 38 -17.96 -5.65 -16.95
C LYS A 38 -17.34 -4.96 -15.72
N LYS A 39 -17.73 -3.72 -15.42
CA LYS A 39 -17.13 -2.92 -14.34
C LYS A 39 -17.18 -3.59 -12.96
N SER A 40 -18.29 -4.24 -12.61
CA SER A 40 -18.43 -4.96 -11.33
C SER A 40 -17.44 -6.11 -11.18
N LEU A 41 -17.23 -6.90 -12.25
CA LEU A 41 -16.28 -8.01 -12.27
C LEU A 41 -14.83 -7.52 -12.12
N TYR A 42 -14.44 -6.47 -12.86
CA TYR A 42 -13.09 -5.91 -12.79
C TYR A 42 -12.81 -5.27 -11.43
N PHE A 43 -13.80 -4.58 -10.85
CA PHE A 43 -13.71 -4.05 -9.50
C PHE A 43 -13.51 -5.19 -8.50
N GLY A 44 -14.34 -6.24 -8.54
CA GLY A 44 -14.18 -7.41 -7.66
C GLY A 44 -12.82 -8.10 -7.82
N ALA A 45 -12.38 -8.34 -9.05
CA ALA A 45 -11.12 -8.99 -9.35
C ALA A 45 -9.91 -8.17 -8.85
N PHE A 46 -9.92 -6.85 -9.01
CA PHE A 46 -8.86 -5.98 -8.50
C PHE A 46 -8.72 -6.10 -6.98
N TYR A 47 -9.83 -6.04 -6.24
CA TYR A 47 -9.81 -6.13 -4.77
C TYR A 47 -9.43 -7.54 -4.30
N LEU A 48 -9.86 -8.59 -5.00
CA LEU A 48 -9.43 -9.96 -4.73
C LEU A 48 -7.90 -10.10 -4.88
N TYR A 49 -7.35 -9.64 -6.00
CA TYR A 49 -5.91 -9.70 -6.25
C TYR A 49 -5.12 -8.93 -5.18
N ARG A 50 -5.58 -7.71 -4.84
CA ARG A 50 -5.01 -6.90 -3.77
C ARG A 50 -5.02 -7.66 -2.44
N ASP A 51 -6.14 -8.25 -2.07
CA ASP A 51 -6.31 -8.87 -0.75
C ASP A 51 -5.47 -10.15 -0.62
N VAL A 52 -5.30 -10.92 -1.71
CA VAL A 52 -4.35 -12.04 -1.75
C VAL A 52 -2.92 -11.56 -1.50
N LEU A 53 -2.48 -10.51 -2.20
CA LEU A 53 -1.13 -9.95 -2.00
C LEU A 53 -0.94 -9.37 -0.60
N VAL A 54 -1.92 -8.66 -0.07
CA VAL A 54 -1.88 -8.10 1.29
C VAL A 54 -1.79 -9.21 2.32
N THR A 55 -2.53 -10.30 2.14
CA THR A 55 -2.48 -11.45 3.06
C THR A 55 -1.09 -12.09 3.08
N LEU A 56 -0.47 -12.31 1.91
CA LEU A 56 0.91 -12.81 1.83
C LEU A 56 1.90 -11.85 2.50
N ALA A 57 1.74 -10.55 2.26
CA ALA A 57 2.58 -9.52 2.87
C ALA A 57 2.47 -9.48 4.40
N VAL A 58 1.28 -9.72 4.95
CA VAL A 58 1.07 -9.80 6.41
C VAL A 58 1.80 -11.02 6.99
N VAL A 59 1.72 -12.19 6.35
CA VAL A 59 2.44 -13.40 6.81
C VAL A 59 3.95 -13.19 6.78
N ILE A 60 4.48 -12.67 5.66
CA ILE A 60 5.91 -12.36 5.52
C ILE A 60 6.33 -11.30 6.53
N GLY A 61 5.56 -10.23 6.69
CA GLY A 61 5.84 -9.15 7.64
C GLY A 61 5.86 -9.64 9.09
N GLY A 62 4.95 -10.56 9.45
CA GLY A 62 4.94 -11.23 10.74
C GLY A 62 6.22 -12.05 10.98
N ALA A 63 6.65 -12.83 9.97
CA ALA A 63 7.90 -13.57 10.04
C ALA A 63 9.13 -12.65 10.17
N LEU A 64 9.18 -11.54 9.42
CA LEU A 64 10.25 -10.54 9.54
C LEU A 64 10.26 -9.84 10.90
N TRP A 65 9.09 -9.60 11.48
CA TRP A 65 8.96 -8.99 12.80
C TRP A 65 9.57 -9.85 13.90
N MET A 66 9.38 -11.17 13.83
CA MET A 66 9.98 -12.12 14.78
C MET A 66 11.51 -12.10 14.75
N ILE A 67 12.10 -11.80 13.59
CA ILE A 67 13.57 -11.65 13.45
C ILE A 67 14.00 -10.32 14.06
N ASN A 68 13.46 -9.21 13.54
CA ASN A 68 13.71 -7.87 14.05
C ASN A 68 12.68 -6.89 13.48
N PRO A 69 11.97 -6.09 14.31
CA PRO A 69 11.03 -5.08 13.85
C PRO A 69 11.61 -4.07 12.85
N ILE A 70 12.92 -3.78 12.94
CA ILE A 70 13.63 -2.90 12.01
C ILE A 70 13.68 -3.51 10.60
N VAL A 71 13.90 -4.81 10.49
CA VAL A 71 13.96 -5.49 9.19
C VAL A 71 12.60 -5.43 8.50
N ASN A 72 11.51 -5.68 9.24
CA ASN A 72 10.16 -5.52 8.72
C ASN A 72 9.90 -4.09 8.24
N LEU A 73 10.28 -3.08 9.04
CA LEU A 73 10.12 -1.67 8.68
C LEU A 73 10.89 -1.31 7.40
N VAL A 74 12.15 -1.72 7.29
CA VAL A 74 13.00 -1.41 6.13
C VAL A 74 12.47 -2.11 4.89
N ALA A 75 12.10 -3.40 4.98
CA ALA A 75 11.52 -4.14 3.87
C ALA A 75 10.23 -3.48 3.37
N ALA A 76 9.27 -3.19 4.27
CA ALA A 76 8.03 -2.51 3.92
C ALA A 76 8.28 -1.13 3.27
N SER A 77 9.26 -0.38 3.78
CA SER A 77 9.65 0.93 3.24
C SER A 77 10.24 0.83 1.84
N LEU A 78 11.09 -0.17 1.57
CA LEU A 78 11.68 -0.40 0.25
C LEU A 78 10.62 -0.83 -0.78
N PHE A 79 9.70 -1.72 -0.41
CA PHE A 79 8.57 -2.08 -1.27
C PHE A 79 7.65 -0.88 -1.54
N GLY A 80 7.37 -0.06 -0.52
CA GLY A 80 6.59 1.17 -0.69
C GLY A 80 7.27 2.19 -1.61
N LEU A 81 8.57 2.43 -1.44
CA LEU A 81 9.32 3.37 -2.26
C LEU A 81 9.46 2.88 -3.70
N SER A 82 9.84 1.61 -3.91
CA SER A 82 9.98 1.02 -5.24
C SER A 82 8.66 1.01 -6.01
N SER A 83 7.56 0.64 -5.37
CA SER A 83 6.22 0.72 -5.99
C SER A 83 5.80 2.15 -6.31
N THR A 84 6.11 3.12 -5.44
CA THR A 84 5.85 4.54 -5.70
C THR A 84 6.65 5.04 -6.90
N ILE A 85 7.95 4.73 -6.98
CA ILE A 85 8.80 5.10 -8.11
C ILE A 85 8.30 4.44 -9.40
N PHE A 86 7.97 3.14 -9.34
CA PHE A 86 7.42 2.42 -10.47
C PHE A 86 6.12 3.07 -10.98
N TYR A 87 5.21 3.43 -10.07
CA TYR A 87 3.97 4.12 -10.41
C TYR A 87 4.23 5.54 -10.93
N ALA A 88 5.19 6.29 -10.38
CA ALA A 88 5.53 7.62 -10.88
C ALA A 88 6.09 7.59 -12.31
N ILE A 89 6.76 6.50 -12.71
CA ILE A 89 7.34 6.34 -14.06
C ILE A 89 6.32 5.77 -15.06
N LYS A 90 5.50 4.79 -14.64
CA LYS A 90 4.61 4.02 -15.53
C LYS A 90 3.12 4.21 -15.28
N GLY A 91 2.74 4.82 -14.17
CA GLY A 91 1.37 5.22 -13.91
C GLY A 91 1.01 6.29 -14.93
N LYS A 92 0.16 5.92 -15.88
CA LYS A 92 -0.45 6.87 -16.80
C LYS A 92 -1.21 7.95 -16.04
#